data_AF-V6M8X2-F1
#
_entry.id   AF-V6M8X2-F1
#
_cell.length_a   1.000
_cell.length_b   1.000
_cell.length_c   1.000
_cell.angle_alpha   90.00
_cell.angle_beta   90.00
_cell.angle_gamma   90.00
#
_symmetry.space_group_name_H-M   'P 1'
#
loop_
_entity.id
_entity.type
_entity.pdbx_description
1 polymer ?
#
loop_
_entity_poly.entity_id
_entity_poly.type
_entity_poly.pdbx_seq_one_letter_code
_entity_poly.pdbx_strand_id
1 'polypeptide(L)'
;MFHQFLISMLVSSLTIAVIMLIKKVFRKQLSAKWQYHIWLFLPISLLLPFIPRQLVDFDIPYHLSSNQLVENVNSSMETRSRMSENNNWLQDLTISIQDSTPPYLDTIVGSIWIAGMAVLTIFMIMAWYRTKRLQNNMRKLKNQEVLQLFEQCKQKLHISRKIHVGESPRIATPMMCGLFKPCVVLPPRLDAWLSLKEIQFIFLHELYHFKNKDNWTNYLMAFFQVLYWFNPLIWIAVREMRLDREIACDHAVLQCLDEQSQTEYGNTIIHFVEREMRIRNFRFSSQLNGSKAHIKKRIEKIASFPTDARMSKWNQMVIMMLVGMLVVCQLPLVSVLADDNQRYHFQAERALYEDFSDYFAGYEGSFVLYDMKADQYQIYNKEKSIQRVSPDSTFKIFLSLFALNANAIDLNHSTIKWDGIRYPYESWNMDQNLKTAMKSSVNWYFQELDRRIPPDQRQAYLKQIGYGNAKLTAGTTPYWLESSLKISPVEQVQLLKAMYTNEWGFEETHVQAVKDAIQVGENNGNLLFGKTGTGTVNNENQNGWFIGYVEHKENTYFFATNIQEGDNSNGSTAAKITLAILKEKGIY
;
A
#
# COMPACT_ATOMS: atom_id res chain seq x y z
N MET A 1 4.28 8.35 -1.13
CA MET A 1 4.01 7.63 -2.43
C MET A 1 5.07 6.58 -2.70
N PHE A 2 6.34 6.88 -2.38
CA PHE A 2 7.50 6.02 -2.50
C PHE A 2 7.35 4.65 -1.81
N HIS A 3 6.75 4.59 -0.61
CA HIS A 3 6.49 3.32 0.09
C HIS A 3 5.57 2.40 -0.71
N GLN A 4 4.48 2.94 -1.25
CA GLN A 4 3.54 2.18 -2.09
C GLN A 4 4.21 1.69 -3.38
N PHE A 5 5.18 2.45 -3.91
CA PHE A 5 6.00 2.05 -5.05
C PHE A 5 6.94 0.88 -4.72
N LEU A 6 7.62 0.92 -3.57
CA LEU A 6 8.47 -0.18 -3.09
C LEU A 6 7.67 -1.46 -2.82
N ILE A 7 6.54 -1.34 -2.13
CA ILE A 7 5.62 -2.46 -1.89
C ILE A 7 5.16 -3.05 -3.24
N SER A 8 4.77 -2.19 -4.17
CA SER A 8 4.37 -2.59 -5.51
C SER A 8 5.49 -3.31 -6.27
N MET A 9 6.76 -2.87 -6.13
CA MET A 9 7.91 -3.57 -6.72
C MET A 9 8.14 -4.94 -6.11
N LEU A 10 8.12 -5.04 -4.77
CA LEU A 10 8.35 -6.30 -4.07
C LEU A 10 7.27 -7.34 -4.43
N VAL A 11 6.00 -6.95 -4.31
CA VAL A 11 4.85 -7.82 -4.60
C VAL A 11 4.88 -8.29 -6.05
N SER A 12 5.05 -7.37 -7.01
CA SER A 12 5.09 -7.71 -8.43
C SER A 12 6.29 -8.61 -8.79
N SER A 13 7.48 -8.34 -8.23
CA SER A 13 8.68 -9.13 -8.48
C SER A 13 8.57 -10.54 -7.92
N LEU A 14 8.04 -10.68 -6.71
CA LEU A 14 7.79 -11.98 -6.08
C LEU A 14 6.81 -12.82 -6.90
N THR A 15 5.69 -12.24 -7.32
CA THR A 15 4.69 -12.94 -8.15
C THR A 15 5.28 -13.42 -9.48
N ILE A 16 6.05 -12.57 -10.16
CA ILE A 16 6.69 -12.93 -11.44
C ILE A 16 7.69 -14.07 -11.22
N ALA A 17 8.54 -13.99 -10.19
CA ALA A 17 9.53 -15.01 -9.88
C ALA A 17 8.87 -16.37 -9.61
N VAL A 18 7.79 -16.39 -8.83
CA VAL A 18 7.00 -17.59 -8.55
C VAL A 18 6.40 -18.16 -9.82
N ILE A 19 5.72 -17.34 -10.64
CA ILE A 19 5.11 -17.82 -11.89
C ILE A 19 6.18 -18.46 -12.79
N MET A 20 7.35 -17.83 -12.91
CA MET A 20 8.47 -18.37 -13.68
C MET A 20 8.98 -19.69 -13.09
N LEU A 21 9.10 -19.79 -11.76
CA LEU A 21 9.54 -21.01 -11.07
C LEU A 21 8.54 -22.16 -11.27
N ILE A 22 7.25 -21.91 -11.07
CA ILE A 22 6.18 -22.90 -11.23
C ILE A 22 6.16 -23.41 -12.68
N LYS A 23 6.25 -22.51 -13.67
CA LYS A 23 6.33 -22.91 -15.07
C LYS A 23 7.57 -23.76 -15.37
N LYS A 24 8.70 -23.46 -14.74
CA LYS A 24 9.95 -24.24 -14.91
C LYS A 24 9.85 -25.63 -14.29
N VAL A 25 9.35 -25.73 -13.05
CA VAL A 25 9.21 -26.98 -12.29
C VAL A 25 8.13 -27.88 -12.89
N PHE A 26 6.95 -27.32 -13.16
CA PHE A 26 5.78 -28.07 -13.63
C PHE A 26 5.60 -28.06 -15.15
N ARG A 27 6.68 -27.80 -15.92
CA ARG A 27 6.65 -27.74 -17.39
C ARG A 27 6.08 -29.00 -18.07
N LYS A 28 6.21 -30.16 -17.43
CA LYS A 28 5.70 -31.46 -17.91
C LYS A 28 4.27 -31.75 -17.47
N GLN A 29 3.72 -30.98 -16.53
CA GLN A 29 2.37 -31.17 -15.97
C GLN A 29 1.38 -30.09 -16.46
N LEU A 30 1.89 -28.92 -16.87
CA LEU A 30 1.11 -27.83 -17.45
C LEU A 30 1.10 -27.92 -18.98
N SER A 31 -0.11 -27.99 -19.57
CA SER A 31 -0.27 -27.87 -21.02
C SER A 31 0.10 -26.46 -21.50
N ALA A 32 0.37 -26.31 -22.81
CA ALA A 32 0.67 -25.00 -23.40
C ALA A 32 -0.40 -23.94 -23.07
N LYS A 33 -1.67 -24.35 -23.07
CA LYS A 33 -2.80 -23.50 -22.66
C LYS A 33 -2.64 -22.98 -21.22
N TRP A 34 -2.37 -23.85 -20.26
CA TRP A 34 -2.25 -23.43 -18.86
C TRP A 34 -0.96 -22.69 -18.54
N GLN A 35 0.13 -22.97 -19.27
CA GLN A 35 1.36 -22.16 -19.20
C GLN A 35 1.12 -20.70 -19.65
N TYR A 36 0.17 -20.47 -20.54
CA TYR A 36 -0.30 -19.12 -20.88
C TYR A 36 -1.26 -18.55 -19.82
N HIS A 37 -2.26 -19.31 -19.38
CA HIS A 37 -3.30 -18.80 -18.47
C HIS A 37 -2.79 -18.48 -17.05
N ILE A 38 -1.70 -19.10 -16.59
CA ILE A 38 -1.08 -18.77 -15.30
C ILE A 38 -0.66 -17.29 -15.21
N TRP A 39 -0.33 -16.65 -16.34
CA TRP A 39 0.01 -15.23 -16.36
C TRP A 39 -1.17 -14.31 -16.05
N LEU A 40 -2.41 -14.79 -16.13
CA LEU A 40 -3.60 -14.00 -15.78
C LEU A 40 -3.69 -13.70 -14.27
N PHE A 41 -2.94 -14.41 -13.43
CA PHE A 41 -2.78 -14.08 -12.01
C PHE A 41 -1.91 -12.84 -11.76
N LEU A 42 -1.02 -12.49 -12.69
CA LEU A 42 -0.14 -11.33 -12.54
C LEU A 42 -0.94 -10.01 -12.44
N PRO A 43 -1.88 -9.69 -13.35
CA PRO A 43 -2.77 -8.53 -13.21
C PRO A 43 -3.49 -8.43 -11.86
N ILE A 44 -3.91 -9.57 -11.30
CA ILE A 44 -4.60 -9.60 -9.99
C ILE A 44 -3.65 -9.13 -8.90
N SER A 45 -2.42 -9.67 -8.87
CA SER A 45 -1.37 -9.26 -7.93
C SER A 45 -0.99 -7.78 -8.09
N LEU A 46 -0.96 -7.26 -9.31
CA LEU A 46 -0.67 -5.85 -9.60
C LEU A 46 -1.76 -4.88 -9.16
N LEU A 47 -3.00 -5.36 -8.95
CA LEU A 47 -4.08 -4.52 -8.42
C LEU A 47 -4.07 -4.46 -6.89
N LEU A 48 -3.46 -5.43 -6.21
CA LEU A 48 -3.47 -5.53 -4.74
C LEU A 48 -3.03 -4.24 -4.02
N PRO A 49 -1.93 -3.57 -4.42
CA PRO A 49 -1.48 -2.35 -3.73
C PRO A 49 -2.45 -1.16 -3.86
N PHE A 50 -3.45 -1.24 -4.74
CA PHE A 50 -4.41 -0.18 -5.00
C PHE A 50 -5.81 -0.48 -4.45
N ILE A 51 -6.03 -1.64 -3.82
CA ILE A 51 -7.32 -1.97 -3.21
C ILE A 51 -7.49 -1.11 -1.95
N PRO A 52 -8.59 -0.33 -1.82
CA PRO A 52 -8.87 0.45 -0.63
C PRO A 52 -8.92 -0.43 0.63
N ARG A 53 -8.24 0.00 1.70
CA ARG A 53 -8.08 -0.77 2.95
C ARG A 53 -9.41 -1.16 3.60
N GLN A 54 -10.42 -0.30 3.48
CA GLN A 54 -11.78 -0.54 3.98
C GLN A 54 -12.43 -1.82 3.44
N LEU A 55 -11.98 -2.30 2.26
CA LEU A 55 -12.46 -3.54 1.64
C LEU A 55 -11.62 -4.76 2.02
N VAL A 56 -10.48 -4.56 2.70
CA VAL A 56 -9.51 -5.59 3.09
C VAL A 56 -9.39 -5.69 4.62
N ASP A 57 -10.34 -5.08 5.35
CA ASP A 57 -10.53 -5.26 6.79
C ASP A 57 -11.12 -6.66 7.04
N PHE A 58 -10.38 -7.68 6.61
CA PHE A 58 -10.56 -9.03 7.11
C PHE A 58 -9.98 -9.00 8.51
N ASP A 59 -10.84 -9.15 9.52
CA ASP A 59 -10.48 -9.71 10.81
C ASP A 59 -9.84 -11.08 10.54
N ILE A 60 -8.58 -11.09 10.12
CA ILE A 60 -7.76 -12.28 10.22
C ILE A 60 -7.65 -12.45 11.73
N PRO A 61 -8.17 -13.55 12.30
CA PRO A 61 -8.02 -13.79 13.72
C PRO A 61 -6.52 -13.93 13.95
N TYR A 62 -5.90 -12.87 14.46
CA TYR A 62 -4.58 -12.92 15.09
C TYR A 62 -4.71 -13.67 16.44
N HIS A 63 -5.44 -14.78 16.46
CA HIS A 63 -5.47 -15.71 17.57
C HIS A 63 -4.21 -16.60 17.63
N LEU A 64 -3.29 -16.44 16.67
CA LEU A 64 -1.97 -17.03 16.71
C LEU A 64 -0.89 -15.98 17.00
N SER A 65 -1.12 -15.09 17.96
CA SER A 65 -0.08 -14.20 18.50
C SER A 65 -0.35 -13.83 19.96
N SER A 66 0.66 -14.14 20.77
CA SER A 66 1.03 -13.60 22.08
C SER A 66 0.13 -13.71 23.33
N ASN A 67 -1.20 -13.84 23.27
CA ASN A 67 -2.00 -13.65 24.51
C ASN A 67 -2.48 -14.91 25.26
N GLN A 68 -2.16 -16.12 24.81
CA GLN A 68 -2.53 -17.37 25.53
C GLN A 68 -1.35 -18.13 26.16
N LEU A 69 -0.13 -17.58 26.14
CA LEU A 69 1.03 -18.16 26.84
C LEU A 69 1.46 -17.35 28.07
N VAL A 70 0.74 -16.26 28.41
CA VAL A 70 1.09 -15.37 29.53
C VAL A 70 0.53 -15.84 30.88
N GLU A 71 -0.44 -16.75 30.91
CA GLU A 71 -1.00 -17.22 32.18
C GLU A 71 -0.22 -18.37 32.86
N ASN A 72 0.81 -18.97 32.24
CA ASN A 72 1.40 -20.20 32.80
C ASN A 72 2.93 -20.31 32.85
N VAL A 73 3.70 -19.23 32.78
CA VAL A 73 5.16 -19.31 33.03
C VAL A 73 5.66 -18.14 33.88
N ASN A 74 5.25 -18.14 35.15
CA ASN A 74 6.02 -17.54 36.24
C ASN A 74 7.21 -18.44 36.54
N SER A 75 8.29 -18.35 35.76
CA SER A 75 9.65 -18.70 36.20
C SER A 75 10.67 -18.41 35.10
N SER A 76 11.83 -17.90 35.50
CA SER A 76 13.04 -17.63 34.71
C SER A 76 13.04 -16.33 33.88
N MET A 77 13.45 -15.27 34.57
CA MET A 77 13.75 -13.94 34.07
C MET A 77 15.23 -13.90 33.65
N GLU A 78 15.58 -14.44 32.48
CA GLU A 78 16.93 -14.20 31.88
C GLU A 78 17.02 -14.44 30.36
N THR A 79 16.03 -15.09 29.74
CA THR A 79 16.07 -15.37 28.28
C THR A 79 15.18 -14.41 27.45
N ARG A 80 14.61 -13.37 28.07
CA ARG A 80 13.63 -12.46 27.41
C ARG A 80 14.22 -11.50 26.38
N SER A 81 15.51 -11.17 26.38
CA SER A 81 16.02 -10.12 25.47
C SER A 81 16.28 -10.60 24.03
N ARG A 82 16.51 -11.90 23.79
CA ARG A 82 16.96 -12.39 22.46
C ARG A 82 15.86 -12.88 21.52
N MET A 83 14.65 -13.15 22.01
CA MET A 83 13.53 -13.66 21.18
C MET A 83 12.49 -12.59 20.81
N SER A 84 12.49 -11.43 21.47
CA SER A 84 11.64 -10.29 21.09
C SER A 84 12.21 -9.48 19.91
N GLU A 85 13.53 -9.47 19.73
CA GLU A 85 14.20 -8.79 18.59
C GLU A 85 13.84 -9.41 17.22
N ASN A 86 13.59 -10.72 17.17
CA ASN A 86 13.43 -11.44 15.89
C ASN A 86 12.03 -11.30 15.23
N ASN A 87 11.03 -10.76 15.92
CA ASN A 87 9.70 -10.51 15.33
C ASN A 87 9.51 -9.04 14.89
N ASN A 88 10.39 -8.14 15.33
CA ASN A 88 10.29 -6.71 15.07
C ASN A 88 11.09 -6.27 13.83
N TRP A 89 11.87 -7.15 13.19
CA TRP A 89 12.75 -6.76 12.08
C TRP A 89 12.01 -6.20 10.86
N LEU A 90 10.80 -6.70 10.55
CA LEU A 90 9.99 -6.19 9.44
C LEU A 90 9.42 -4.80 9.74
N GLN A 91 9.04 -4.55 11.00
CA GLN A 91 8.58 -3.25 11.48
C GLN A 91 9.74 -2.25 11.60
N ASP A 92 10.92 -2.67 12.06
CA ASP A 92 12.12 -1.83 12.08
C ASP A 92 12.61 -1.48 10.66
N LEU A 93 12.48 -2.40 9.68
CA LEU A 93 12.79 -2.12 8.27
C LEU A 93 11.79 -1.13 7.64
N THR A 94 10.48 -1.24 7.95
CA THR A 94 9.49 -0.28 7.46
C THR A 94 9.63 1.08 8.12
N ILE A 95 9.94 1.14 9.42
CA ILE A 95 10.23 2.38 10.15
C ILE A 95 11.49 3.05 9.61
N SER A 96 12.58 2.29 9.40
CA SER A 96 13.84 2.77 8.82
C SER A 96 13.68 3.37 7.41
N ILE A 97 12.89 2.73 6.54
CA ILE A 97 12.61 3.23 5.19
C ILE A 97 11.66 4.44 5.23
N GLN A 98 10.79 4.56 6.25
CA GLN A 98 9.88 5.68 6.41
C GLN A 98 10.54 6.94 6.99
N ASP A 99 11.52 6.78 7.88
CA ASP A 99 12.23 7.89 8.51
C ASP A 99 13.38 8.47 7.66
N SER A 100 13.82 7.74 6.63
CA SER A 100 14.96 8.12 5.78
C SER A 100 14.59 8.83 4.48
N THR A 101 13.30 9.05 4.18
CA THR A 101 12.88 9.66 2.89
C THR A 101 12.47 11.11 3.08
N PRO A 102 13.30 12.08 2.65
CA PRO A 102 12.91 13.48 2.61
C PRO A 102 11.62 13.71 1.81
N PRO A 103 10.74 14.64 2.25
CA PRO A 103 9.42 14.84 1.63
C PRO A 103 9.48 15.25 0.14
N TYR A 104 10.57 15.88 -0.31
CA TYR A 104 10.77 16.22 -1.72
C TYR A 104 10.97 14.99 -2.63
N LEU A 105 11.51 13.88 -2.10
CA LEU A 105 11.69 12.66 -2.90
C LEU A 105 10.36 12.07 -3.33
N ASP A 106 9.35 12.14 -2.48
CA ASP A 106 8.00 11.66 -2.78
C ASP A 106 7.39 12.42 -3.98
N THR A 107 7.55 13.74 -3.99
CA THR A 107 7.11 14.60 -5.10
C THR A 107 7.89 14.35 -6.38
N ILE A 108 9.22 14.22 -6.30
CA ILE A 108 10.09 13.96 -7.45
C ILE A 108 9.77 12.60 -8.07
N VAL A 109 9.71 11.54 -7.26
CA VAL A 109 9.40 10.17 -7.72
C VAL A 109 8.01 10.13 -8.34
N GLY A 110 7.01 10.76 -7.70
CA GLY A 110 5.67 10.87 -8.25
C GLY A 110 5.63 11.59 -9.60
N SER A 111 6.37 12.69 -9.74
CA SER A 111 6.44 13.47 -10.98
C SER A 111 7.09 12.67 -12.12
N ILE A 112 8.21 11.98 -11.84
CA ILE A 112 8.89 11.10 -12.81
C ILE A 112 7.95 9.96 -13.23
N TRP A 113 7.23 9.36 -12.28
CA TRP A 113 6.31 8.27 -12.56
C TRP A 113 5.16 8.72 -13.47
N ILE A 114 4.51 9.85 -13.18
CA ILE A 114 3.45 10.45 -14.02
C ILE A 114 3.98 10.78 -15.42
N ALA A 115 5.18 11.38 -15.51
CA ALA A 115 5.78 11.71 -16.80
C ALA A 115 6.03 10.46 -17.65
N GLY A 116 6.58 9.39 -17.07
CA GLY A 116 6.79 8.11 -17.75
C GLY A 116 5.47 7.46 -18.22
N MET A 117 4.44 7.51 -17.37
CA MET A 117 3.10 7.05 -17.74
C MET A 117 2.51 7.84 -18.92
N ALA A 118 2.63 9.18 -18.90
CA ALA A 118 2.11 10.03 -19.96
C ALA A 118 2.77 9.69 -21.30
N VAL A 119 4.10 9.56 -21.31
CA VAL A 119 4.88 9.20 -22.51
C VAL A 119 4.44 7.85 -23.07
N LEU A 120 4.34 6.81 -22.24
CA LEU A 120 3.94 5.48 -22.70
C LEU A 120 2.46 5.39 -23.10
N THR A 121 1.61 6.16 -22.43
CA THR A 121 0.20 6.29 -22.83
C THR A 121 0.08 6.91 -24.22
N ILE A 122 0.86 7.95 -24.53
CA ILE A 122 0.92 8.55 -25.87
C ILE A 122 1.37 7.51 -26.90
N PHE A 123 2.42 6.72 -26.61
CA PHE A 123 2.84 5.62 -27.49
C PHE A 123 1.75 4.57 -27.71
N MET A 124 1.02 4.19 -26.65
CA MET A 124 -0.09 3.24 -26.72
C MET A 124 -1.25 3.79 -27.57
N ILE A 125 -1.62 5.06 -27.37
CA ILE A 125 -2.65 5.75 -28.16
C ILE A 125 -2.23 5.82 -29.64
N MET A 126 -0.98 6.17 -29.93
CA MET A 126 -0.45 6.17 -31.30
C MET A 126 -0.50 4.76 -31.93
N ALA A 127 -0.12 3.72 -31.20
CA ALA A 127 -0.20 2.33 -31.68
C ALA A 127 -1.65 1.89 -31.95
N TRP A 128 -2.57 2.29 -31.08
CA TRP A 128 -4.00 2.07 -31.28
C TRP A 128 -4.53 2.80 -32.52
N TYR A 129 -4.20 4.09 -32.72
CA TYR A 129 -4.57 4.84 -33.92
C TYR A 129 -3.99 4.22 -35.19
N ARG A 130 -2.74 3.76 -35.16
CA ARG A 130 -2.12 3.04 -36.30
C ARG A 130 -2.91 1.78 -36.65
N THR A 131 -3.28 0.98 -35.65
CA THR A 131 -4.11 -0.23 -35.83
C THR A 131 -5.49 0.13 -36.36
N LYS A 132 -6.16 1.15 -35.80
CA LYS A 132 -7.48 1.59 -36.27
C LYS A 132 -7.44 2.12 -37.71
N ARG A 133 -6.38 2.85 -38.08
CA ARG A 133 -6.16 3.31 -39.45
C ARG A 133 -5.91 2.15 -40.41
N LEU A 134 -5.23 1.09 -39.98
CA LEU A 134 -5.06 -0.14 -40.76
C LEU A 134 -6.41 -0.82 -41.04
N GLN A 135 -7.27 -0.90 -40.01
CA GLN A 135 -8.61 -1.48 -40.11
C GLN A 135 -9.50 -0.73 -41.11
N ASN A 136 -9.55 0.60 -40.97
CA ASN A 136 -10.41 1.44 -41.81
C ASN A 136 -9.96 1.47 -43.27
N ASN A 137 -8.67 1.27 -43.54
CA ASN A 137 -8.10 1.31 -44.89
C ASN A 137 -7.89 -0.09 -45.50
N MET A 138 -8.43 -1.14 -44.89
CA MET A 138 -8.29 -2.50 -45.44
C MET A 138 -9.07 -2.61 -46.75
N ARG A 139 -8.48 -3.30 -47.73
CA ARG A 139 -9.15 -3.61 -48.99
C ARG A 139 -9.97 -4.89 -48.80
N LYS A 140 -11.16 -4.95 -49.41
CA LYS A 140 -11.94 -6.19 -49.43
C LYS A 140 -11.18 -7.27 -50.18
N LEU A 141 -11.20 -8.48 -49.62
CA LEU A 141 -10.61 -9.65 -50.27
C LEU A 141 -11.43 -9.99 -51.52
N LYS A 142 -10.75 -10.18 -52.66
CA LYS A 142 -11.43 -10.44 -53.96
C LYS A 142 -11.52 -11.93 -54.29
N ASN A 143 -10.56 -12.73 -53.83
CA ASN A 143 -10.50 -14.16 -54.10
C ASN A 143 -11.62 -14.90 -53.36
N GLN A 144 -12.56 -15.49 -54.10
CA GLN A 144 -13.72 -16.18 -53.52
C GLN A 144 -13.36 -17.49 -52.82
N GLU A 145 -12.35 -18.23 -53.31
CA GLU A 145 -11.90 -19.48 -52.69
C GLU A 145 -11.34 -19.23 -51.29
N VAL A 146 -10.51 -18.19 -51.15
CA VAL A 146 -9.93 -17.80 -49.86
C VAL A 146 -11.02 -17.33 -48.88
N LEU A 147 -12.06 -16.63 -49.37
CA LEU A 147 -13.21 -16.23 -48.55
C LEU A 147 -14.02 -17.45 -48.07
N GLN A 148 -14.26 -18.43 -48.95
CA GLN A 148 -14.94 -19.67 -48.58
C GLN A 148 -14.13 -20.46 -47.56
N LEU A 149 -12.81 -20.57 -47.74
CA LEU A 149 -11.90 -21.22 -46.81
C LEU A 149 -11.92 -20.54 -45.42
N PHE A 150 -11.96 -19.21 -45.38
CA PHE A 150 -12.09 -18.47 -44.12
C PHE A 150 -13.38 -18.82 -43.38
N GLU A 151 -14.52 -18.84 -44.08
CA GLU A 151 -15.81 -19.21 -43.49
C GLU A 151 -15.85 -20.69 -43.03
N GLN A 152 -15.24 -21.61 -43.79
CA GLN A 152 -15.07 -23.00 -43.38
C GLN A 152 -14.24 -23.12 -42.09
N CYS A 153 -13.13 -22.38 -41.97
CA CYS A 153 -12.32 -22.36 -40.75
C CYS A 153 -13.11 -21.79 -39.57
N LYS A 154 -13.92 -20.75 -39.80
CA LYS A 154 -14.79 -20.14 -38.79
C LYS A 154 -15.83 -21.13 -38.28
N GLN A 155 -16.47 -21.88 -39.19
CA GLN A 155 -17.41 -22.95 -38.86
C GLN A 155 -16.72 -24.09 -38.10
N LYS A 156 -15.55 -24.55 -38.55
CA LYS A 156 -14.75 -25.60 -37.89
C LYS A 156 -14.41 -25.26 -36.44
N LEU A 157 -14.21 -23.97 -36.12
CA LEU A 157 -13.90 -23.50 -34.76
C LEU A 157 -15.13 -23.10 -33.93
N HIS A 158 -16.34 -23.26 -34.49
CA HIS A 158 -17.64 -22.88 -33.91
C HIS A 158 -17.73 -21.39 -33.55
N ILE A 159 -17.22 -20.51 -34.43
CA ILE A 159 -17.27 -19.06 -34.22
C ILE A 159 -18.50 -18.48 -34.92
N SER A 160 -19.50 -18.05 -34.15
CA SER A 160 -20.74 -17.43 -34.67
C SER A 160 -20.61 -15.92 -34.91
N ARG A 161 -19.67 -15.25 -34.26
CA ARG A 161 -19.49 -13.79 -34.36
C ARG A 161 -19.00 -13.40 -35.76
N LYS A 162 -19.52 -12.29 -36.29
CA LYS A 162 -19.05 -11.70 -37.55
C LYS A 162 -17.62 -11.16 -37.38
N ILE A 163 -16.68 -11.70 -38.15
CA ILE A 163 -15.28 -11.25 -38.25
C ILE A 163 -15.06 -10.76 -39.68
N HIS A 164 -14.47 -9.58 -39.83
CA HIS A 164 -14.15 -9.04 -41.16
C HIS A 164 -12.79 -9.57 -41.61
N VAL A 165 -12.65 -9.93 -42.88
CA VAL A 165 -11.36 -10.31 -43.48
C VAL A 165 -11.05 -9.39 -44.66
N GLY A 166 -9.78 -9.02 -44.80
CA GLY A 166 -9.35 -8.19 -45.91
C GLY A 166 -7.84 -7.99 -45.94
N GLU A 167 -7.38 -7.26 -46.95
CA GLU A 167 -5.96 -7.14 -47.28
C GLU A 167 -5.42 -5.73 -47.01
N SER A 168 -4.16 -5.63 -46.60
CA SER A 168 -3.49 -4.35 -46.44
C SER A 168 -2.02 -4.41 -46.86
N PRO A 169 -1.53 -3.49 -47.72
CA PRO A 169 -0.13 -3.44 -48.12
C PRO A 169 0.82 -2.98 -47.01
N ARG A 170 0.27 -2.57 -45.85
CA ARG A 170 1.05 -2.05 -44.72
C ARG A 170 1.50 -3.12 -43.73
N ILE A 171 1.11 -4.37 -43.93
CA ILE A 171 1.50 -5.50 -43.07
C ILE A 171 2.26 -6.54 -43.90
N ALA A 172 3.28 -7.14 -43.28
CA ALA A 172 4.06 -8.23 -43.90
C ALA A 172 3.55 -9.61 -43.45
N THR A 173 2.92 -9.69 -42.28
CA THR A 173 2.38 -10.91 -41.68
C THR A 173 0.88 -10.75 -41.43
N PRO A 174 0.10 -11.85 -41.47
CA PRO A 174 -1.28 -11.89 -41.00
C PRO A 174 -1.38 -11.37 -39.56
N MET A 175 -2.51 -10.75 -39.24
CA MET A 175 -2.79 -10.34 -37.87
C MET A 175 -4.29 -10.22 -37.58
N MET A 176 -4.70 -10.72 -36.42
CA MET A 176 -5.99 -10.42 -35.81
C MET A 176 -5.98 -9.04 -35.14
N CYS A 177 -6.86 -8.14 -35.55
CA CYS A 177 -7.01 -6.80 -35.00
C CYS A 177 -8.41 -6.51 -34.44
N GLY A 178 -8.48 -5.55 -33.51
CA GLY A 178 -9.74 -4.98 -33.04
C GLY A 178 -10.33 -5.66 -31.81
N LEU A 179 -10.90 -4.84 -30.93
CA LEU A 179 -11.54 -5.27 -29.67
C LEU A 179 -13.03 -5.54 -29.86
N PHE A 180 -13.76 -4.56 -30.40
CA PHE A 180 -15.23 -4.63 -30.57
C PHE A 180 -15.63 -5.06 -31.98
N LYS A 181 -14.82 -4.71 -32.99
CA LYS A 181 -14.99 -5.09 -34.39
C LYS A 181 -13.78 -5.93 -34.82
N PRO A 182 -13.78 -7.25 -34.55
CA PRO A 182 -12.66 -8.12 -34.87
C PRO A 182 -12.45 -8.21 -36.39
N CYS A 183 -11.18 -8.18 -36.80
CA CYS A 183 -10.76 -8.22 -38.18
C CYS A 183 -9.50 -9.07 -38.36
N VAL A 184 -9.47 -9.93 -39.38
CA VAL A 184 -8.25 -10.58 -39.84
C VAL A 184 -7.72 -9.77 -41.02
N VAL A 185 -6.52 -9.21 -40.85
CA VAL A 185 -5.83 -8.48 -41.94
C VAL A 185 -4.76 -9.37 -42.52
N LEU A 186 -4.77 -9.46 -43.84
CA LEU A 186 -3.87 -10.29 -44.62
C LEU A 186 -2.89 -9.43 -45.43
N PRO A 187 -1.62 -9.86 -45.59
CA PRO A 187 -0.73 -9.25 -46.58
C PRO A 187 -1.29 -9.43 -48.00
N PRO A 188 -1.02 -8.50 -48.92
CA PRO A 188 -1.59 -8.53 -50.26
C PRO A 188 -1.08 -9.73 -51.06
N ARG A 189 -1.95 -10.31 -51.89
CA ARG A 189 -1.65 -11.43 -52.81
C ARG A 189 -1.06 -12.66 -52.09
N LEU A 190 -1.71 -13.11 -51.02
CA LEU A 190 -1.30 -14.31 -50.26
C LEU A 190 -1.36 -15.60 -51.08
N ASP A 191 -2.40 -15.69 -51.89
CA ASP A 191 -2.67 -16.75 -52.87
C ASP A 191 -1.61 -16.91 -53.96
N ALA A 192 -0.78 -15.89 -54.19
CA ALA A 192 0.27 -15.95 -55.20
C ALA A 192 1.52 -16.76 -54.78
N TRP A 193 1.67 -17.07 -53.48
CA TRP A 193 2.89 -17.70 -52.95
C TRP A 193 2.65 -18.67 -51.81
N LEU A 194 1.40 -18.88 -51.40
CA LEU A 194 0.99 -19.94 -50.48
C LEU A 194 -0.11 -20.77 -51.12
N SER A 195 -0.09 -22.07 -50.83
CA SER A 195 -1.18 -22.98 -51.14
C SER A 195 -2.41 -22.71 -50.26
N LEU A 196 -3.59 -23.17 -50.71
CA LEU A 196 -4.83 -23.08 -49.92
C LEU A 196 -4.70 -23.76 -48.55
N LYS A 197 -3.95 -24.86 -48.44
CA LYS A 197 -3.73 -25.57 -47.18
C LYS A 197 -2.90 -24.74 -46.19
N GLU A 198 -1.87 -24.04 -46.68
CA GLU A 198 -1.08 -23.11 -45.85
C GLU A 198 -1.92 -21.89 -45.42
N ILE A 199 -2.78 -21.38 -46.30
CA ILE A 199 -3.73 -20.31 -45.94
C ILE A 199 -4.72 -20.78 -44.86
N GLN A 200 -5.17 -22.03 -44.93
CA GLN A 200 -6.03 -22.64 -43.91
C GLN A 200 -5.36 -22.62 -42.54
N PHE A 201 -4.07 -22.98 -42.46
CA PHE A 201 -3.30 -22.96 -41.23
C PHE A 201 -3.22 -21.57 -40.60
N ILE A 202 -2.99 -20.53 -41.41
CA ILE A 202 -2.99 -19.14 -40.95
C ILE A 202 -4.37 -18.78 -40.38
N PHE A 203 -5.44 -19.09 -41.11
CA PHE A 203 -6.78 -18.74 -40.64
C PHE A 203 -7.12 -19.43 -39.34
N LEU A 204 -6.80 -20.71 -39.18
CA LEU A 204 -6.98 -21.41 -37.91
C LEU A 204 -6.19 -20.73 -36.79
N HIS A 205 -4.95 -20.34 -37.03
CA HIS A 205 -4.10 -19.64 -36.06
C HIS A 205 -4.71 -18.29 -35.61
N GLU A 206 -5.06 -17.42 -36.55
CA GLU A 206 -5.62 -16.10 -36.26
C GLU A 206 -7.01 -16.19 -35.61
N LEU A 207 -7.83 -17.16 -36.01
CA LEU A 207 -9.13 -17.42 -35.40
C LEU A 207 -8.99 -17.97 -33.98
N TYR A 208 -7.92 -18.72 -33.66
CA TYR A 208 -7.62 -19.13 -32.29
C TYR A 208 -7.25 -17.94 -31.39
N HIS A 209 -6.46 -16.97 -31.88
CA HIS A 209 -6.23 -15.72 -31.15
C HIS A 209 -7.54 -14.99 -30.82
N PHE A 210 -8.48 -14.95 -31.78
CA PHE A 210 -9.81 -14.40 -31.56
C PHE A 210 -10.58 -15.20 -30.49
N LYS A 211 -10.61 -16.53 -30.59
CA LYS A 211 -11.32 -17.42 -29.64
C LYS A 211 -10.81 -17.30 -28.21
N ASN A 212 -9.50 -17.15 -28.04
CA ASN A 212 -8.86 -16.96 -26.73
C ASN A 212 -8.89 -15.52 -26.22
N LYS A 213 -9.47 -14.57 -26.97
CA LYS A 213 -9.53 -13.14 -26.63
C LYS A 213 -8.16 -12.51 -26.39
N ASP A 214 -7.14 -12.98 -27.08
CA ASP A 214 -5.75 -12.57 -26.86
C ASP A 214 -5.50 -11.06 -27.01
N ASN A 215 -6.27 -10.40 -27.88
CA ASN A 215 -6.20 -8.95 -27.99
C ASN A 215 -6.57 -8.26 -26.68
N TRP A 216 -7.60 -8.72 -25.97
CA TRP A 216 -7.96 -8.18 -24.65
C TRP A 216 -6.82 -8.37 -23.64
N THR A 217 -6.23 -9.57 -23.58
CA THR A 217 -5.08 -9.85 -22.72
C THR A 217 -3.89 -8.94 -23.04
N ASN A 218 -3.60 -8.69 -24.32
CA ASN A 218 -2.54 -7.79 -24.74
C ASN A 218 -2.80 -6.34 -24.32
N TYR A 219 -4.02 -5.83 -24.45
CA TYR A 219 -4.36 -4.48 -23.96
C TYR A 219 -4.30 -4.38 -22.44
N LEU A 220 -4.80 -5.40 -21.72
CA LEU A 220 -4.72 -5.46 -20.26
C LEU A 220 -3.27 -5.42 -19.78
N MET A 221 -2.40 -6.24 -20.37
CA MET A 221 -0.99 -6.27 -20.01
C MET A 221 -0.27 -4.99 -20.43
N ALA A 222 -0.62 -4.39 -21.58
CA ALA A 222 -0.07 -3.09 -21.98
C ALA A 222 -0.43 -1.97 -20.98
N PHE A 223 -1.66 -1.98 -20.46
CA PHE A 223 -2.07 -1.06 -19.39
C PHE A 223 -1.18 -1.20 -18.15
N PHE A 224 -0.93 -2.43 -17.69
CA PHE A 224 0.00 -2.65 -16.57
C PHE A 224 1.45 -2.32 -16.91
N GLN A 225 1.91 -2.50 -18.15
CA GLN A 225 3.24 -2.04 -18.57
C GLN A 225 3.37 -0.51 -18.51
N VAL A 226 2.28 0.24 -18.73
CA VAL A 226 2.27 1.70 -18.55
C VAL A 226 2.37 2.06 -17.07
N LEU A 227 1.56 1.43 -16.21
CA LEU A 227 1.57 1.70 -14.77
C LEU A 227 2.90 1.32 -14.10
N TYR A 228 3.47 0.17 -14.50
CA TYR A 228 4.68 -0.42 -13.95
C TYR A 228 5.89 -0.27 -14.89
N TRP A 229 5.94 0.80 -15.66
CA TRP A 229 6.94 0.97 -16.71
C TRP A 229 8.38 0.88 -16.22
N PHE A 230 8.61 1.32 -14.97
CA PHE A 230 9.89 1.30 -14.29
C PHE A 230 10.32 -0.12 -13.85
N ASN A 231 9.41 -1.10 -13.82
CA ASN A 231 9.72 -2.46 -13.39
C ASN A 231 10.17 -3.34 -14.57
N PRO A 232 11.48 -3.65 -14.70
CA PRO A 232 11.99 -4.47 -15.80
C PRO A 232 11.42 -5.90 -15.83
N LEU A 233 11.03 -6.47 -14.69
CA LEU A 233 10.47 -7.81 -14.62
C LEU A 233 9.10 -7.89 -15.28
N ILE A 234 8.31 -6.82 -15.26
CA ILE A 234 7.01 -6.74 -15.95
C ILE A 234 7.21 -6.85 -17.46
N TRP A 235 8.24 -6.18 -18.01
CA TRP A 235 8.58 -6.28 -19.43
C TRP A 235 9.00 -7.70 -19.82
N ILE A 236 9.78 -8.37 -18.96
CA ILE A 236 10.19 -9.77 -19.17
C ILE A 236 8.97 -10.69 -19.08
N ALA A 237 8.10 -10.52 -18.09
CA ALA A 237 6.90 -11.31 -17.89
C ALA A 237 5.95 -11.21 -19.09
N VAL A 238 5.67 -10.00 -19.58
CA VAL A 238 4.81 -9.80 -20.76
C VAL A 238 5.45 -10.39 -22.01
N ARG A 239 6.78 -10.32 -22.16
CA ARG A 239 7.49 -10.96 -23.27
C ARG A 239 7.35 -12.49 -23.25
N GLU A 240 7.54 -13.12 -22.09
CA GLU A 240 7.36 -14.57 -21.93
C GLU A 240 5.91 -14.99 -22.10
N MET A 241 4.95 -14.23 -21.55
CA MET A 241 3.52 -14.48 -21.75
C MET A 241 3.14 -14.47 -23.23
N ARG A 242 3.64 -13.50 -24.02
CA ARG A 242 3.39 -13.45 -25.47
C ARG A 242 3.92 -14.69 -26.17
N LEU A 243 5.08 -15.20 -25.76
CA LEU A 243 5.63 -16.45 -26.30
C LEU A 243 4.76 -17.65 -25.95
N ASP A 244 4.31 -17.77 -24.70
CA ASP A 244 3.42 -18.88 -24.30
C ASP A 244 2.07 -18.81 -25.02
N ARG A 245 1.56 -17.61 -25.29
CA ARG A 245 0.36 -17.37 -26.09
C ARG A 245 0.50 -17.91 -27.51
N GLU A 246 1.62 -17.62 -28.18
CA GLU A 246 1.91 -18.17 -29.51
C GLU A 246 1.95 -19.71 -29.47
N ILE A 247 2.67 -20.28 -28.51
CA ILE A 247 2.80 -21.75 -28.35
C ILE A 247 1.43 -22.38 -28.05
N ALA A 248 0.60 -21.74 -27.23
CA ALA A 248 -0.75 -22.21 -26.93
C ALA A 248 -1.65 -22.18 -28.18
N CYS A 249 -1.52 -21.16 -29.04
CA CYS A 249 -2.26 -21.08 -30.30
C CYS A 249 -1.76 -22.13 -31.29
N ASP A 250 -0.44 -22.29 -31.46
CA ASP A 250 0.16 -23.33 -32.29
C ASP A 250 -0.34 -24.73 -31.86
N HIS A 251 -0.34 -25.00 -30.55
CA HIS A 251 -0.82 -26.26 -29.99
C HIS A 251 -2.33 -26.48 -30.25
N ALA A 252 -3.15 -25.42 -30.22
CA ALA A 252 -4.57 -25.52 -30.50
C ALA A 252 -4.86 -25.74 -31.99
N VAL A 253 -4.04 -25.18 -32.89
CA VAL A 253 -4.10 -25.47 -34.32
C VAL A 253 -3.76 -26.92 -34.57
N LEU A 254 -2.63 -27.41 -34.03
CA LEU A 254 -2.19 -28.81 -34.21
C LEU A 254 -3.23 -29.84 -33.74
N GLN A 255 -3.99 -29.55 -32.67
CA GLN A 255 -5.10 -30.40 -32.22
C GLN A 255 -6.27 -30.51 -33.22
N CYS A 256 -6.35 -29.62 -34.20
CA CYS A 256 -7.38 -29.62 -35.24
C CYS A 256 -6.87 -30.12 -36.60
N LEU A 257 -5.59 -30.50 -36.66
CA LEU A 257 -4.93 -30.99 -37.86
C LEU A 257 -4.65 -32.49 -37.75
N ASP A 258 -4.56 -33.14 -38.90
CA ASP A 258 -4.11 -34.54 -38.98
C ASP A 258 -2.60 -34.62 -38.72
N GLU A 259 -2.11 -35.74 -38.17
CA GLU A 259 -0.68 -35.91 -37.81
C GLU A 259 0.28 -35.58 -38.97
N GLN A 260 -0.10 -35.92 -40.21
CA GLN A 260 0.70 -35.65 -41.40
C GLN A 260 0.84 -34.15 -41.72
N SER A 261 -0.06 -33.30 -41.21
CA SER A 261 -0.07 -31.86 -41.47
C SER A 261 0.76 -31.03 -40.47
N GLN A 262 1.36 -31.65 -39.45
CA GLN A 262 2.20 -30.97 -38.46
C GLN A 262 3.47 -30.36 -39.06
N THR A 263 4.17 -31.10 -39.92
CA THR A 263 5.37 -30.63 -40.61
C THR A 263 5.05 -29.50 -41.58
N GLU A 264 3.95 -29.64 -42.32
CA GLU A 264 3.49 -28.60 -43.25
C GLU A 264 3.15 -27.30 -42.50
N TYR A 265 2.45 -27.39 -41.36
CA TYR A 265 2.17 -26.24 -40.50
C TYR A 265 3.46 -25.53 -40.03
N GLY A 266 4.44 -26.30 -39.55
CA GLY A 266 5.74 -25.78 -39.13
C GLY A 266 6.46 -25.06 -40.28
N ASN A 267 6.44 -25.65 -41.47
CA ASN A 267 7.03 -25.04 -42.68
C ASN A 267 6.32 -23.74 -43.07
N THR A 268 4.98 -23.67 -42.98
CA THR A 268 4.24 -22.43 -43.25
C THR A 268 4.72 -21.28 -42.37
N ILE A 269 4.98 -21.53 -41.07
CA ILE A 269 5.52 -20.49 -40.17
C ILE A 269 6.92 -20.05 -40.63
N ILE A 270 7.78 -20.99 -41.04
CA ILE A 270 9.12 -20.68 -41.56
C ILE A 270 9.03 -19.81 -42.83
N HIS A 271 8.15 -20.16 -43.77
CA HIS A 271 7.93 -19.36 -44.99
C HIS A 271 7.53 -17.91 -44.69
N PHE A 272 6.69 -17.67 -43.67
CA PHE A 272 6.35 -16.30 -43.25
C PHE A 272 7.53 -15.55 -42.66
N VAL A 273 8.30 -16.21 -41.80
CA VAL A 273 9.46 -15.62 -41.16
C VAL A 273 10.52 -15.23 -42.18
N GLU A 274 10.80 -16.10 -43.15
CA GLU A 274 11.73 -15.82 -44.25
C GLU A 274 11.29 -14.62 -45.08
N ARG A 275 10.00 -14.54 -45.41
CA ARG A 275 9.43 -13.41 -46.14
C ARG A 275 9.48 -12.12 -45.33
N GLU A 276 9.18 -12.17 -44.03
CA GLU A 276 9.29 -11.00 -43.15
C GLU A 276 10.73 -10.48 -43.11
N MET A 277 11.72 -11.36 -42.95
CA MET A 277 13.14 -10.99 -42.95
C MET A 277 13.56 -10.31 -44.26
N ARG A 278 13.10 -10.80 -45.42
CA ARG A 278 13.38 -10.17 -46.73
C ARG A 278 12.79 -8.77 -46.86
N ILE A 279 11.61 -8.52 -46.29
CA ILE A 279 10.93 -7.20 -46.35
C ILE A 279 11.53 -6.21 -45.34
N ARG A 280 12.09 -6.69 -44.20
CA ARG A 280 12.54 -5.85 -43.08
C ARG A 280 13.99 -5.37 -43.14
N ASN A 281 14.71 -5.58 -44.25
CA ASN A 281 16.11 -5.14 -44.44
C ASN A 281 16.36 -3.62 -44.31
N PHE A 282 15.35 -2.81 -44.01
CA PHE A 282 15.52 -1.38 -43.76
C PHE A 282 14.44 -0.83 -42.82
N ARG A 283 14.55 -1.07 -41.49
CA ARG A 283 13.99 -0.21 -40.42
C ARG A 283 14.35 -0.75 -39.04
N PHE A 284 15.00 0.11 -38.26
CA PHE A 284 15.25 -0.04 -36.83
C PHE A 284 13.93 0.15 -36.04
N SER A 285 12.97 -0.78 -36.18
CA SER A 285 11.72 -0.71 -35.41
C SER A 285 11.01 -2.06 -35.27
N SER A 286 10.61 -2.33 -34.02
CA SER A 286 9.70 -3.36 -33.49
C SER A 286 10.14 -4.83 -33.54
N GLN A 287 10.80 -5.26 -32.45
CA GLN A 287 10.88 -6.65 -31.95
C GLN A 287 9.51 -7.22 -31.51
N LEU A 288 8.41 -6.91 -32.21
CA LEU A 288 7.06 -7.24 -31.76
C LEU A 288 6.55 -8.62 -32.24
N ASN A 289 7.20 -9.26 -33.22
CA ASN A 289 6.82 -10.59 -33.72
C ASN A 289 7.79 -11.73 -33.31
N GLY A 290 8.62 -11.48 -32.29
CA GLY A 290 9.46 -12.51 -31.68
C GLY A 290 10.92 -12.45 -32.12
N SER A 291 11.82 -12.66 -31.16
CA SER A 291 13.25 -12.87 -31.44
C SER A 291 13.45 -14.20 -32.19
N LYS A 292 14.57 -14.38 -32.89
CA LYS A 292 15.00 -15.69 -33.45
C LYS A 292 14.86 -16.82 -32.42
N ALA A 293 15.11 -16.53 -31.14
CA ALA A 293 14.90 -17.47 -30.03
C ALA A 293 13.43 -17.88 -29.82
N HIS A 294 12.47 -16.97 -30.01
CA HIS A 294 11.04 -17.26 -29.87
C HIS A 294 10.56 -18.18 -31.01
N ILE A 295 10.96 -17.86 -32.25
CA ILE A 295 10.61 -18.69 -33.42
C ILE A 295 11.20 -20.09 -33.27
N LYS A 296 12.49 -20.19 -32.89
CA LYS A 296 13.13 -21.48 -32.59
C LYS A 296 12.31 -22.30 -31.57
N LYS A 297 11.93 -21.67 -30.44
CA LYS A 297 11.17 -22.35 -29.39
C LYS A 297 9.76 -22.77 -29.84
N ARG A 298 9.11 -22.00 -30.72
CA ARG A 298 7.84 -22.39 -31.35
C ARG A 298 8.01 -23.62 -32.24
N ILE A 299 9.00 -23.61 -33.14
CA ILE A 299 9.28 -24.74 -34.05
C ILE A 299 9.66 -26.00 -33.25
N GLU A 300 10.49 -25.88 -32.21
CA GLU A 300 10.80 -26.99 -31.31
C GLU A 300 9.54 -27.59 -30.67
N LYS A 301 8.60 -26.74 -30.22
CA LYS A 301 7.35 -27.17 -29.61
C LYS A 301 6.36 -27.78 -30.60
N ILE A 302 6.31 -27.24 -31.81
CA ILE A 302 5.54 -27.81 -32.91
C ILE A 302 6.10 -29.18 -33.27
N ALA A 303 7.42 -29.32 -33.44
CA ALA A 303 8.06 -30.60 -33.77
C ALA A 303 7.92 -31.64 -32.65
N SER A 304 7.93 -31.22 -31.38
CA SER A 304 7.76 -32.09 -30.22
C SER A 304 6.30 -32.27 -29.78
N PHE A 305 5.31 -31.96 -30.62
CA PHE A 305 3.90 -32.06 -30.25
C PHE A 305 3.52 -33.52 -29.98
N PRO A 306 3.13 -33.89 -28.74
CA PRO A 306 2.76 -35.25 -28.43
C PRO A 306 1.35 -35.53 -28.95
N THR A 307 1.19 -36.62 -29.68
CA THR A 307 -0.10 -37.02 -30.27
C THR A 307 -1.10 -37.53 -29.24
N ASP A 308 -0.65 -37.96 -28.04
CA ASP A 308 -1.54 -38.58 -27.03
C ASP A 308 -1.21 -38.30 -25.54
N ALA A 309 -0.54 -37.19 -25.20
CA ALA A 309 -0.30 -36.86 -23.79
C ALA A 309 -1.56 -36.28 -23.13
N ARG A 310 -2.50 -37.14 -22.69
CA ARG A 310 -3.58 -36.76 -21.77
C ARG A 310 -2.98 -36.37 -20.42
N MET A 311 -2.62 -35.10 -20.29
CA MET A 311 -2.20 -34.53 -19.02
C MET A 311 -3.38 -34.53 -18.06
N SER A 312 -3.16 -34.98 -16.81
CA SER A 312 -4.19 -34.97 -15.77
C SER A 312 -4.73 -33.55 -15.56
N LYS A 313 -6.02 -33.34 -15.87
CA LYS A 313 -6.71 -32.07 -15.62
C LYS A 313 -6.66 -31.69 -14.13
N TRP A 314 -6.64 -32.69 -13.25
CA TRP A 314 -6.53 -32.50 -11.80
C TRP A 314 -5.20 -31.85 -11.39
N ASN A 315 -4.07 -32.34 -11.90
CA ASN A 315 -2.76 -31.77 -11.56
C ASN A 315 -2.68 -30.29 -11.99
N GLN A 316 -3.26 -29.95 -13.14
CA GLN A 316 -3.31 -28.57 -13.64
C GLN A 316 -4.18 -27.67 -12.75
N MET A 317 -5.35 -28.17 -12.32
CA MET A 317 -6.23 -27.44 -11.40
C MET A 317 -5.54 -27.18 -10.06
N VAL A 318 -4.88 -28.18 -9.48
CA VAL A 318 -4.14 -28.05 -8.21
C VAL A 318 -3.03 -26.99 -8.34
N ILE A 319 -2.24 -27.01 -9.42
CA ILE A 319 -1.19 -26.00 -9.63
C ILE A 319 -1.81 -24.59 -9.74
N MET A 320 -2.91 -24.42 -10.46
CA MET A 320 -3.57 -23.10 -10.59
C MET A 320 -4.15 -22.63 -9.25
N MET A 321 -4.72 -23.53 -8.43
CA MET A 321 -5.20 -23.21 -7.09
C MET A 321 -4.04 -22.79 -6.17
N LEU A 322 -2.90 -23.48 -6.22
CA LEU A 322 -1.71 -23.11 -5.44
C LEU A 322 -1.18 -21.72 -5.83
N VAL A 323 -1.14 -21.39 -7.12
CA VAL A 323 -0.76 -20.05 -7.60
C VAL A 323 -1.76 -19.00 -7.11
N GLY A 324 -3.06 -19.27 -7.22
CA GLY A 324 -4.11 -18.38 -6.74
C GLY A 324 -4.04 -18.15 -5.23
N MET A 325 -3.86 -19.21 -4.45
CA MET A 325 -3.68 -19.14 -3.00
C MET A 325 -2.45 -18.30 -2.64
N LEU A 326 -1.34 -18.46 -3.36
CA LEU A 326 -0.15 -17.66 -3.11
C LEU A 326 -0.39 -16.16 -3.38
N VAL A 327 -1.10 -15.81 -4.45
CA VAL A 327 -1.48 -14.41 -4.72
C VAL A 327 -2.37 -13.86 -3.61
N VAL A 328 -3.33 -14.66 -3.11
CA VAL A 328 -4.18 -14.29 -1.96
C VAL A 328 -3.35 -14.13 -0.68
N CYS A 329 -2.35 -14.99 -0.43
CA CYS A 329 -1.44 -14.88 0.70
C CYS A 329 -0.57 -13.60 0.69
N GLN A 330 -0.52 -12.85 -0.41
CA GLN A 330 0.14 -11.55 -0.45
C GLN A 330 -0.73 -10.42 0.15
N LEU A 331 -2.03 -10.63 0.35
CA LEU A 331 -2.95 -9.63 0.91
C LEU A 331 -2.56 -9.15 2.32
N PRO A 332 -2.23 -10.04 3.30
CA PRO A 332 -1.83 -9.60 4.63
C PRO A 332 -0.52 -8.80 4.60
N LEU A 333 0.41 -9.16 3.71
CA LEU A 333 1.66 -8.44 3.54
C LEU A 333 1.43 -7.00 3.06
N VAL A 334 0.51 -6.81 2.09
CA VAL A 334 0.13 -5.47 1.63
C VAL A 334 -0.57 -4.68 2.73
N SER A 335 -1.42 -5.33 3.54
CA SER A 335 -2.10 -4.70 4.68
C SER A 335 -1.12 -4.24 5.77
N VAL A 336 -0.24 -5.11 6.23
CA VAL A 336 0.76 -4.81 7.29
C VAL A 336 1.77 -3.76 6.82
N LEU A 337 2.23 -3.83 5.57
CA LEU A 337 3.14 -2.82 5.02
C LEU A 337 2.43 -1.48 4.74
N ALA A 338 1.10 -1.51 4.62
CA ALA A 338 0.29 -0.31 4.48
C ALA A 338 -0.18 0.23 5.83
N ASP A 339 -0.19 -0.55 6.90
CA ASP A 339 -0.70 -0.12 8.21
C ASP A 339 0.05 1.13 8.66
N ASP A 340 -0.69 2.23 8.63
CA ASP A 340 -0.16 3.52 9.00
C ASP A 340 -0.59 3.66 10.45
N ASN A 341 0.38 3.77 11.36
CA ASN A 341 0.25 3.95 12.81
C ASN A 341 -0.57 5.22 13.20
N GLN A 342 -1.52 5.69 12.38
CA GLN A 342 -2.39 6.85 12.53
C GLN A 342 -3.69 6.54 13.28
N ARG A 343 -4.04 5.27 13.49
CA ARG A 343 -5.23 4.90 14.27
C ARG A 343 -4.87 3.86 15.31
N TYR A 344 -5.47 4.00 16.49
CA TYR A 344 -5.30 3.09 17.60
C TYR A 344 -6.44 2.06 17.62
N HIS A 345 -6.10 0.78 17.81
CA HIS A 345 -7.12 -0.25 17.98
C HIS A 345 -7.61 -0.26 19.44
N PHE A 346 -8.69 0.47 19.68
CA PHE A 346 -9.31 0.55 21.00
C PHE A 346 -10.42 -0.49 21.16
N GLN A 347 -10.24 -1.41 22.11
CA GLN A 347 -11.28 -2.32 22.60
C GLN A 347 -11.43 -2.14 24.11
N ALA A 348 -12.56 -1.59 24.54
CA ALA A 348 -12.96 -1.55 25.93
C ALA A 348 -14.37 -2.11 26.07
N GLU A 349 -14.51 -3.14 26.91
CA GLU A 349 -15.81 -3.79 27.19
C GLU A 349 -16.82 -2.82 27.82
N ARG A 350 -16.34 -1.72 28.42
CA ARG A 350 -17.13 -0.70 29.14
C ARG A 350 -16.90 0.71 28.58
N ALA A 351 -17.10 0.88 27.28
CA ALA A 351 -17.14 2.20 26.66
C ALA A 351 -18.60 2.63 26.38
N LEU A 352 -19.02 3.74 26.99
CA LEU A 352 -20.26 4.42 26.67
C LEU A 352 -19.99 5.53 25.65
N TYR A 353 -20.88 5.65 24.66
CA TYR A 353 -20.81 6.72 23.67
C TYR A 353 -21.90 7.73 23.96
N GLU A 354 -21.49 8.97 24.17
CA GLU A 354 -22.37 10.08 24.55
C GLU A 354 -22.21 11.20 23.54
N ASP A 355 -23.31 11.90 23.26
CA ASP A 355 -23.31 12.98 22.28
C ASP A 355 -23.02 14.32 22.98
N PHE A 356 -21.90 14.94 22.63
CA PHE A 356 -21.50 16.27 23.06
C PHE A 356 -21.40 17.24 21.87
N SER A 357 -22.04 16.94 20.75
CA SER A 357 -21.92 17.71 19.51
C SER A 357 -22.18 19.21 19.67
N ASP A 358 -23.09 19.60 20.56
CA ASP A 358 -23.37 21.01 20.87
C ASP A 358 -22.14 21.78 21.37
N TYR A 359 -21.24 21.12 22.11
CA TYR A 359 -19.99 21.72 22.60
C TYR A 359 -18.90 21.81 21.51
N PHE A 360 -19.02 21.01 20.46
CA PHE A 360 -18.04 20.92 19.36
C PHE A 360 -18.51 21.66 18.10
N ALA A 361 -19.55 22.51 18.18
CA ALA A 361 -20.06 23.25 17.03
C ALA A 361 -18.94 24.04 16.32
N GLY A 362 -18.67 23.70 15.06
CA GLY A 362 -17.60 24.31 14.25
C GLY A 362 -16.23 23.64 14.36
N TYR A 363 -16.12 22.50 15.05
CA TYR A 363 -14.89 21.73 15.21
C TYR A 363 -15.12 20.24 14.96
N GLU A 364 -14.15 19.61 14.30
CA GLU A 364 -14.07 18.15 14.22
C GLU A 364 -13.21 17.66 15.37
N GLY A 365 -13.78 16.90 16.31
CA GLY A 365 -13.06 16.56 17.55
C GLY A 365 -13.64 15.38 18.30
N SER A 366 -12.99 15.06 19.41
CA SER A 366 -13.41 14.02 20.34
C SER A 366 -13.21 14.47 21.78
N PHE A 367 -14.07 13.98 22.65
CA PHE A 367 -13.90 14.00 24.09
C PHE A 367 -13.83 12.56 24.60
N VAL A 368 -12.81 12.26 25.40
CA VAL A 368 -12.66 10.98 26.10
C VAL A 368 -12.59 11.30 27.59
N LEU A 369 -13.41 10.62 28.38
CA LEU A 369 -13.39 10.64 29.83
C LEU A 369 -13.30 9.20 30.35
N TYR A 370 -12.46 8.97 31.35
CA TYR A 370 -12.37 7.71 32.06
C TYR A 370 -12.63 7.94 33.55
N ASP A 371 -13.63 7.24 34.06
CA ASP A 371 -13.98 7.19 35.48
C ASP A 371 -13.21 6.05 36.14
N MET A 372 -12.28 6.38 37.04
CA MET A 372 -11.39 5.40 37.68
C MET A 372 -12.14 4.45 38.63
N LYS A 373 -13.14 4.94 39.36
CA LYS A 373 -13.91 4.12 40.32
C LYS A 373 -14.90 3.20 39.61
N ALA A 374 -15.51 3.67 38.51
CA ALA A 374 -16.43 2.86 37.70
C ALA A 374 -15.72 1.93 36.71
N ASP A 375 -14.43 2.18 36.43
CA ASP A 375 -13.66 1.52 35.36
C ASP A 375 -14.41 1.57 34.01
N GLN A 376 -14.78 2.79 33.62
CA GLN A 376 -15.65 3.03 32.46
C GLN A 376 -15.18 4.23 31.65
N TYR A 377 -15.19 4.08 30.32
CA TYR A 377 -14.95 5.17 29.38
C TYR A 377 -16.27 5.81 28.95
N GLN A 378 -16.29 7.13 28.82
CA GLN A 378 -17.34 7.91 28.17
C GLN A 378 -16.69 8.68 27.02
N ILE A 379 -17.17 8.44 25.80
CA ILE A 379 -16.52 8.91 24.57
C ILE A 379 -17.52 9.63 23.67
N TYR A 380 -17.19 10.85 23.29
CA TYR A 380 -17.79 11.54 22.15
C TYR A 380 -16.90 11.38 20.91
N ASN A 381 -17.52 11.05 19.79
CA ASN A 381 -16.89 10.81 18.49
C ASN A 381 -15.81 9.71 18.50
N LYS A 382 -16.26 8.46 18.35
CA LYS A 382 -15.40 7.25 18.36
C LYS A 382 -14.29 7.31 17.30
N GLU A 383 -14.58 7.75 16.09
CA GLU A 383 -13.61 7.75 15.00
C GLU A 383 -12.45 8.70 15.27
N LYS A 384 -12.75 9.89 15.81
CA LYS A 384 -11.72 10.87 16.20
C LYS A 384 -11.02 10.48 17.50
N SER A 385 -11.65 9.72 18.40
CA SER A 385 -11.05 9.30 19.67
C SER A 385 -9.88 8.31 19.50
N ILE A 386 -9.88 7.55 18.39
CA ILE A 386 -8.82 6.60 18.03
C ILE A 386 -7.83 7.15 17.01
N GLN A 387 -8.09 8.33 16.44
CA GLN A 387 -7.19 8.94 15.47
C GLN A 387 -5.99 9.56 16.18
N ARG A 388 -4.78 9.14 15.80
CA ARG A 388 -3.52 9.69 16.29
C ARG A 388 -3.19 10.97 15.55
N VAL A 389 -3.01 12.07 16.29
CA VAL A 389 -2.55 13.36 15.79
C VAL A 389 -1.36 13.85 16.61
N SER A 390 -0.72 14.96 16.21
CA SER A 390 0.44 15.45 16.94
C SER A 390 0.04 15.86 18.36
N PRO A 391 0.81 15.49 19.41
CA PRO A 391 0.48 15.84 20.79
C PRO A 391 0.77 17.31 21.12
N ASP A 392 1.61 17.98 20.34
CA ASP A 392 2.11 19.32 20.59
C ASP A 392 2.61 19.48 22.03
N SER A 393 2.18 20.55 22.71
CA SER A 393 2.61 20.86 24.06
C SER A 393 2.09 19.91 25.13
N THR A 394 1.21 18.94 24.81
CA THR A 394 0.82 17.90 25.77
C THR A 394 1.94 16.90 26.03
N PHE A 395 2.84 16.69 25.05
CA PHE A 395 4.00 15.82 25.21
C PHE A 395 4.96 16.28 26.32
N LYS A 396 4.94 17.57 26.67
CA LYS A 396 5.77 18.16 27.72
C LYS A 396 5.60 17.48 29.08
N ILE A 397 4.42 16.90 29.36
CA ILE A 397 4.17 16.10 30.57
C ILE A 397 5.18 14.94 30.64
N PHE A 398 5.19 14.09 29.62
CA PHE A 398 6.02 12.91 29.56
C PHE A 398 7.50 13.25 29.36
N LEU A 399 7.80 14.28 28.57
CA LEU A 399 9.16 14.78 28.41
C LEU A 399 9.77 15.27 29.74
N SER A 400 8.97 15.88 30.61
CA SER A 400 9.42 16.29 31.95
C SER A 400 9.76 15.09 32.82
N LEU A 401 8.92 14.05 32.76
CA LEU A 401 9.17 12.79 33.47
C LEU A 401 10.46 12.14 32.96
N PHE A 402 10.63 12.06 31.65
CA PHE A 402 11.86 11.52 31.04
C PHE A 402 13.09 12.33 31.43
N ALA A 403 12.99 13.66 31.47
CA ALA A 403 14.10 14.53 31.84
C ALA A 403 14.54 14.34 33.29
N LEU A 404 13.59 14.20 34.23
CA LEU A 404 13.90 13.90 35.63
C LEU A 404 14.55 12.52 35.76
N ASN A 405 14.00 11.49 35.09
CA ASN A 405 14.53 10.13 35.16
C ASN A 405 15.87 9.93 34.45
N ALA A 406 16.17 10.74 33.44
CA ALA A 406 17.47 10.79 32.78
C ALA A 406 18.50 11.67 33.53
N ASN A 407 18.12 12.30 34.64
CA ASN A 407 18.92 13.30 35.35
C ASN A 407 19.32 14.52 34.48
N ALA A 408 18.50 14.87 33.48
CA ALA A 408 18.67 16.07 32.67
C ALA A 408 18.34 17.36 33.45
N ILE A 409 17.47 17.21 34.45
CA ILE A 409 17.16 18.16 35.53
C ILE A 409 16.96 17.36 36.82
N ASP A 410 17.10 18.02 37.98
CA ASP A 410 16.73 17.45 39.27
C ASP A 410 15.64 18.29 39.97
N LEU A 411 15.06 17.74 41.04
CA LEU A 411 13.94 18.35 41.77
C LEU A 411 14.27 19.73 42.36
N ASN A 412 15.53 19.97 42.73
CA ASN A 412 16.00 21.21 43.34
C ASN A 412 16.63 22.17 42.33
N HIS A 413 17.10 21.68 41.17
CA HIS A 413 17.79 22.44 40.13
C HIS A 413 17.16 22.22 38.75
N SER A 414 15.86 22.51 38.63
CA SER A 414 15.18 22.51 37.33
C SER A 414 15.31 23.84 36.57
N THR A 415 16.03 24.83 37.10
CA THR A 415 16.16 26.14 36.44
C THR A 415 17.12 26.10 35.25
N ILE A 416 16.66 26.53 34.08
CA ILE A 416 17.46 26.77 32.88
C ILE A 416 17.45 28.27 32.60
N LYS A 417 18.65 28.85 32.43
CA LYS A 417 18.82 30.27 32.15
C LYS A 417 18.34 30.61 30.74
N TRP A 418 17.67 31.75 30.61
CA TRP A 418 17.31 32.30 29.32
C TRP A 418 18.55 32.81 28.59
N ASP A 419 18.62 32.53 27.29
CA ASP A 419 19.76 32.86 26.42
C ASP A 419 19.72 34.31 25.87
N GLY A 420 18.68 35.07 26.21
CA GLY A 420 18.48 36.44 25.75
C GLY A 420 17.75 36.55 24.40
N ILE A 421 17.38 35.43 23.75
CA ILE A 421 16.59 35.45 22.52
C ILE A 421 15.16 35.89 22.83
N ARG A 422 14.71 36.98 22.21
CA ARG A 422 13.38 37.54 22.46
C ARG A 422 12.29 36.77 21.72
N TYR A 423 11.40 36.14 22.47
CA TYR A 423 10.21 35.45 21.98
C TYR A 423 8.96 36.35 22.02
N PRO A 424 7.92 36.06 21.20
CA PRO A 424 6.68 36.84 21.17
C PRO A 424 5.88 36.85 22.49
N TYR A 425 6.09 35.84 23.34
CA TYR A 425 5.44 35.74 24.65
C TYR A 425 6.37 36.27 25.74
N GLU A 426 5.97 37.33 26.44
CA GLU A 426 6.80 37.91 27.51
C GLU A 426 7.17 36.90 28.60
N SER A 427 6.25 35.97 28.91
CA SER A 427 6.48 34.91 29.88
C SER A 427 7.60 33.92 29.51
N TRP A 428 8.07 33.93 28.25
CA TRP A 428 9.18 33.09 27.79
C TRP A 428 10.54 33.78 27.93
N ASN A 429 10.57 35.11 28.10
CA ASN A 429 11.77 35.94 28.09
C ASN A 429 12.36 36.10 29.50
N MET A 430 12.54 34.99 30.20
CA MET A 430 13.08 34.91 31.56
C MET A 430 13.56 33.50 31.86
N ASP A 431 14.43 33.33 32.86
CA ASP A 431 14.83 32.03 33.39
C ASP A 431 13.61 31.20 33.79
N GLN A 432 13.66 29.90 33.50
CA GLN A 432 12.52 29.00 33.72
C GLN A 432 12.92 27.83 34.58
N ASN A 433 12.03 27.44 35.49
CA ASN A 433 12.06 26.12 36.11
C ASN A 433 10.93 25.25 35.53
N LEU A 434 10.85 23.98 35.94
CA LEU A 434 9.84 23.05 35.44
C LEU A 434 8.41 23.61 35.57
N LYS A 435 8.09 24.23 36.71
CA LYS A 435 6.75 24.75 36.99
C LYS A 435 6.41 25.97 36.13
N THR A 436 7.32 26.95 36.01
CA THR A 436 7.07 28.14 35.18
C THR A 436 7.02 27.79 33.70
N ALA A 437 7.92 26.90 33.25
CA ALA A 437 7.95 26.40 31.88
C ALA A 437 6.67 25.64 31.52
N MET A 438 6.19 24.75 32.40
CA MET A 438 4.97 23.99 32.17
C MET A 438 3.74 24.91 32.09
N LYS A 439 3.60 25.83 33.04
CA LYS A 439 2.49 26.80 33.12
C LYS A 439 2.41 27.70 31.88
N SER A 440 3.53 28.28 31.47
CA SER A 440 3.60 29.18 30.30
C SER A 440 3.86 28.44 28.98
N SER A 441 3.92 27.11 29.04
CA SER A 441 4.24 26.20 27.94
C SER A 441 5.47 26.59 27.11
N VAL A 442 6.57 26.94 27.78
CA VAL A 442 7.77 27.55 27.17
C VAL A 442 8.53 26.56 26.29
N ASN A 443 8.44 26.67 24.95
CA ASN A 443 9.01 25.66 24.04
C ASN A 443 10.52 25.47 24.20
N TRP A 444 11.29 26.55 24.31
CA TRP A 444 12.76 26.46 24.36
C TRP A 444 13.25 25.66 25.57
N TYR A 445 12.55 25.73 26.70
CA TYR A 445 12.90 24.97 27.89
C TYR A 445 12.79 23.46 27.64
N PHE A 446 11.68 23.03 27.04
CA PHE A 446 11.44 21.61 26.73
C PHE A 446 12.31 21.11 25.56
N GLN A 447 12.65 21.97 24.60
CA GLN A 447 13.63 21.64 23.57
C GLN A 447 15.01 21.40 24.17
N GLU A 448 15.41 22.19 25.18
CA GLU A 448 16.66 21.98 25.89
C GLU A 448 16.60 20.71 26.78
N LEU A 449 15.47 20.41 27.43
CA LEU A 449 15.29 19.13 28.14
C LEU A 449 15.45 17.94 27.19
N ASP A 450 14.77 17.96 26.05
CA ASP A 450 14.90 16.93 25.03
C ASP A 450 16.36 16.75 24.62
N ARG A 451 17.09 17.84 24.34
CA ARG A 451 18.51 17.82 23.96
C ARG A 451 19.41 17.18 25.04
N ARG A 452 19.08 17.33 26.32
CA ARG A 452 19.85 16.77 27.44
C ARG A 452 19.58 15.28 27.67
N ILE A 453 18.44 14.77 27.23
CA ILE A 453 18.12 13.33 27.35
C ILE A 453 18.88 12.57 26.25
N PRO A 454 19.67 11.53 26.61
CA PRO A 454 20.35 10.68 25.64
C PRO A 454 19.38 10.08 24.59
N PRO A 455 19.71 10.08 23.28
CA PRO A 455 18.79 9.63 22.24
C PRO A 455 18.26 8.19 22.41
N ASP A 456 19.12 7.28 22.90
CA ASP A 456 18.78 5.89 23.21
C ASP A 456 17.77 5.79 24.36
N GLN A 457 17.96 6.55 25.43
CA GLN A 457 17.02 6.62 26.56
C GLN A 457 15.68 7.21 26.14
N ARG A 458 15.68 8.24 25.28
CA ARG A 458 14.46 8.88 24.78
C ARG A 458 13.54 7.91 24.04
N GLN A 459 14.11 7.14 23.11
CA GLN A 459 13.35 6.12 22.39
C GLN A 459 12.91 4.98 23.33
N ALA A 460 13.75 4.60 24.30
CA ALA A 460 13.42 3.59 25.29
C ALA A 460 12.23 4.02 26.17
N TYR A 461 12.19 5.27 26.64
CA TYR A 461 11.08 5.78 27.44
C TYR A 461 9.76 5.82 26.66
N LEU A 462 9.77 6.27 25.39
CA LEU A 462 8.56 6.24 24.55
C LEU A 462 8.04 4.81 24.36
N LYS A 463 8.94 3.85 24.17
CA LYS A 463 8.57 2.42 24.06
C LYS A 463 8.06 1.87 25.39
N GLN A 464 8.71 2.22 26.51
CA GLN A 464 8.33 1.78 27.86
C GLN A 464 6.90 2.20 28.21
N ILE A 465 6.53 3.46 27.92
CA ILE A 465 5.19 3.94 28.23
C ILE A 465 4.15 3.60 27.15
N GLY A 466 4.59 3.08 25.99
CA GLY A 466 3.70 2.81 24.85
C GLY A 466 3.12 4.07 24.22
N TYR A 467 3.94 5.13 24.04
CA TYR A 467 3.45 6.43 23.59
C TYR A 467 3.04 6.43 22.10
N GLY A 468 1.75 6.26 21.82
CA GLY A 468 1.21 6.47 20.47
C GLY A 468 1.94 5.65 19.42
N ASN A 469 2.42 6.32 18.37
CA ASN A 469 3.23 5.69 17.32
C ASN A 469 4.74 5.57 17.65
N ALA A 470 5.20 6.14 18.78
CA ALA A 470 6.59 6.17 19.25
C ALA A 470 7.65 6.63 18.20
N LYS A 471 7.25 7.44 17.20
CA LYS A 471 8.12 7.87 16.10
C LYS A 471 8.91 9.15 16.43
N LEU A 472 10.23 9.04 16.37
CA LEU A 472 11.20 10.11 16.60
C LEU A 472 11.95 10.48 15.30
N THR A 473 11.26 11.00 14.29
CA THR A 473 11.92 11.43 13.05
C THR A 473 12.56 12.81 13.29
N ALA A 474 13.88 12.90 13.11
CA ALA A 474 14.60 14.17 13.21
C ALA A 474 14.24 15.08 12.02
N GLY A 475 13.65 16.24 12.30
CA GLY A 475 13.30 17.25 11.32
C GLY A 475 13.77 18.65 11.72
N THR A 476 13.35 19.66 10.97
CA THR A 476 13.58 21.07 11.33
C THR A 476 12.71 21.52 12.50
N THR A 477 11.60 20.83 12.74
CA THR A 477 10.73 21.00 13.92
C THR A 477 10.92 19.85 14.90
N PRO A 478 10.76 20.10 16.22
CA PRO A 478 10.73 19.02 17.20
C PRO A 478 9.68 17.96 16.84
N TYR A 479 10.02 16.69 17.03
CA TYR A 479 9.20 15.55 16.59
C TYR A 479 7.77 15.51 17.18
N TRP A 480 7.51 16.25 18.27
CA TRP A 480 6.21 16.35 18.92
C TRP A 480 5.38 17.59 18.52
N LEU A 481 5.90 18.51 17.69
CA LEU A 481 5.21 19.72 17.23
C LEU A 481 4.85 19.58 15.74
N GLU A 482 3.59 19.23 15.44
CA GLU A 482 3.08 18.99 14.07
C GLU A 482 4.04 18.15 13.20
N SER A 483 4.57 17.07 13.79
CA SER A 483 5.65 16.27 13.21
C SER A 483 5.38 14.75 13.36
N SER A 484 6.43 13.93 13.46
CA SER A 484 6.33 12.47 13.36
C SER A 484 5.59 11.80 14.52
N LEU A 485 5.74 12.31 15.75
CA LEU A 485 5.14 11.71 16.93
C LEU A 485 3.65 12.01 16.96
N LYS A 486 2.84 10.96 17.07
CA LYS A 486 1.38 11.06 17.10
C LYS A 486 0.77 10.13 18.14
N ILE A 487 -0.32 10.57 18.76
CA ILE A 487 -1.07 9.86 19.79
C ILE A 487 -2.56 10.19 19.69
N SER A 488 -3.43 9.24 20.02
CA SER A 488 -4.89 9.42 19.99
C SER A 488 -5.45 9.93 21.31
N PRO A 489 -6.66 10.55 21.34
CA PRO A 489 -7.30 10.97 22.58
C PRO A 489 -7.46 9.86 23.62
N VAL A 490 -7.80 8.64 23.19
CA VAL A 490 -7.91 7.49 24.09
C VAL A 490 -6.55 7.13 24.70
N GLU A 491 -5.50 7.07 23.88
CA GLU A 491 -4.15 6.78 24.37
C GLU A 491 -3.67 7.85 25.36
N GLN A 492 -3.98 9.14 25.14
CA GLN A 492 -3.66 10.21 26.10
C GLN A 492 -4.28 9.94 27.48
N VAL A 493 -5.55 9.53 27.52
CA VAL A 493 -6.23 9.17 28.78
C VAL A 493 -5.59 7.96 29.45
N GLN A 494 -5.26 6.91 28.68
CA GLN A 494 -4.59 5.72 29.19
C GLN A 494 -3.22 6.05 29.79
N LEU A 495 -2.42 6.88 29.11
CA LEU A 495 -1.11 7.30 29.60
C LEU A 495 -1.21 8.20 30.83
N LEU A 496 -2.20 9.10 30.89
CA LEU A 496 -2.41 9.93 32.08
C LEU A 496 -2.80 9.08 33.29
N LYS A 497 -3.66 8.07 33.10
CA LYS A 497 -3.99 7.09 34.15
C LYS A 497 -2.74 6.34 34.60
N ALA A 498 -1.98 5.75 33.66
CA ALA A 498 -0.78 4.98 33.96
C ALA A 498 0.32 5.82 34.63
N MET A 499 0.47 7.09 34.26
CA MET A 499 1.34 8.04 34.95
C MET A 499 0.83 8.30 36.38
N TYR A 500 -0.48 8.51 36.54
CA TYR A 500 -1.08 8.80 37.83
C TYR A 500 -0.92 7.66 38.83
N THR A 501 -1.11 6.41 38.38
CA THR A 501 -0.92 5.18 39.15
C THR A 501 0.53 4.69 39.20
N ASN A 502 1.44 5.36 38.48
CA ASN A 502 2.84 5.00 38.31
C ASN A 502 3.05 3.55 37.84
N GLU A 503 2.24 3.08 36.89
CA GLU A 503 2.28 1.71 36.35
C GLU A 503 3.63 1.36 35.69
N TRP A 504 4.41 2.36 35.29
CA TRP A 504 5.70 2.18 34.63
C TRP A 504 6.89 2.03 35.59
N GLY A 505 6.68 2.23 36.90
CA GLY A 505 7.73 2.12 37.91
C GLY A 505 8.80 3.20 37.83
N PHE A 506 8.42 4.45 37.50
CA PHE A 506 9.34 5.58 37.63
C PHE A 506 9.47 6.01 39.11
N GLU A 507 10.52 6.75 39.44
CA GLU A 507 10.69 7.36 40.77
C GLU A 507 9.44 8.16 41.19
N GLU A 508 8.86 7.83 42.34
CA GLU A 508 7.59 8.42 42.81
C GLU A 508 7.68 9.95 42.94
N THR A 509 8.84 10.44 43.39
CA THR A 509 9.10 11.88 43.54
C THR A 509 9.13 12.61 42.19
N HIS A 510 9.57 11.94 41.12
CA HIS A 510 9.56 12.51 39.77
C HIS A 510 8.14 12.57 39.22
N VAL A 511 7.36 11.50 39.40
CA VAL A 511 5.94 11.48 39.02
C VAL A 511 5.18 12.58 39.76
N GLN A 512 5.39 12.72 41.06
CA GLN A 512 4.75 13.77 41.86
C GLN A 512 5.14 15.18 41.38
N ALA A 513 6.42 15.42 41.10
CA ALA A 513 6.87 16.72 40.57
C ALA A 513 6.21 17.09 39.24
N VAL A 514 5.96 16.11 38.37
CA VAL A 514 5.23 16.34 37.11
C VAL A 514 3.74 16.60 37.37
N LYS A 515 3.09 15.86 38.29
CA LYS A 515 1.71 16.12 38.71
C LYS A 515 1.55 17.56 39.23
N ASP A 516 2.43 17.99 40.13
CA ASP A 516 2.43 19.34 40.71
C ASP A 516 2.65 20.43 39.64
N ALA A 517 3.46 20.14 38.62
CA ALA A 517 3.73 21.07 37.53
C ALA A 517 2.54 21.27 36.58
N ILE A 518 1.61 20.32 36.51
CA ILE A 518 0.40 20.40 35.66
C ILE A 518 -0.86 20.76 36.45
N GLN A 519 -0.77 21.07 37.75
CA GLN A 519 -1.92 21.56 38.51
C GLN A 519 -2.36 22.94 38.00
N VAL A 520 -3.62 23.05 37.58
CA VAL A 520 -4.19 24.25 36.94
C VAL A 520 -5.02 25.08 37.91
N GLY A 521 -5.77 24.42 38.80
CA GLY A 521 -6.62 25.13 39.76
C GLY A 521 -7.41 24.20 40.68
N GLU A 522 -8.23 24.81 41.51
CA GLU A 522 -9.11 24.14 42.48
C GLU A 522 -10.50 24.78 42.42
N ASN A 523 -11.55 23.96 42.46
CA ASN A 523 -12.94 24.41 42.54
C ASN A 523 -13.72 23.54 43.53
N ASN A 524 -14.27 24.14 44.59
CA ASN A 524 -15.06 23.43 45.61
C ASN A 524 -14.37 22.17 46.19
N GLY A 525 -13.06 22.22 46.39
CA GLY A 525 -12.25 21.09 46.88
C GLY A 525 -11.87 20.05 45.81
N ASN A 526 -12.26 20.25 44.55
CA ASN A 526 -11.83 19.42 43.42
C ASN A 526 -10.60 20.03 42.77
N LEU A 527 -9.53 19.26 42.61
CA LEU A 527 -8.28 19.70 42.00
C LEU A 527 -8.28 19.36 40.51
N LEU A 528 -7.98 20.36 39.68
CA LEU A 528 -7.82 20.19 38.24
C LEU A 528 -6.35 20.18 37.86
N PHE A 529 -5.94 19.11 37.19
CA PHE A 529 -4.62 18.93 36.59
C PHE A 529 -4.78 18.84 35.09
N GLY A 530 -3.94 19.51 34.32
CA GLY A 530 -4.05 19.43 32.88
C GLY A 530 -3.04 20.26 32.10
N LYS A 531 -2.96 19.95 30.81
CA LYS A 531 -2.06 20.60 29.87
C LYS A 531 -2.72 20.84 28.53
N THR A 532 -2.54 22.06 28.03
CA THR A 532 -2.94 22.46 26.69
C THR A 532 -1.90 22.09 25.64
N GLY A 533 -2.37 21.83 24.42
CA GLY A 533 -1.56 21.71 23.20
C GLY A 533 -2.18 22.52 22.07
N THR A 534 -1.33 23.15 21.25
CA THR A 534 -1.76 23.88 20.06
C THR A 534 -0.75 23.59 18.96
N GLY A 535 -1.23 23.04 17.86
CA GLY A 535 -0.50 22.83 16.62
C GLY A 535 -0.89 23.91 15.60
N THR A 536 0.12 24.53 15.01
CA THR A 536 -0.04 25.62 14.05
C THR A 536 0.55 25.19 12.70
N VAL A 537 -0.26 25.24 11.65
CA VAL A 537 0.15 24.93 10.28
C VAL A 537 -0.20 26.13 9.42
N ASN A 538 0.76 26.63 8.62
CA ASN A 538 0.58 27.81 7.77
C ASN A 538 0.05 29.06 8.50
N ASN A 539 0.50 29.29 9.74
CA ASN A 539 0.05 30.38 10.64
C ASN A 539 -1.41 30.28 11.11
N GLU A 540 -2.07 29.14 10.91
CA GLU A 540 -3.40 28.87 11.43
C GLU A 540 -3.35 27.75 12.47
N ASN A 541 -4.11 27.90 13.54
CA ASN A 541 -4.23 26.87 14.57
C ASN A 541 -5.17 25.78 14.07
N GLN A 542 -4.65 24.56 13.86
CA GLN A 542 -5.38 23.46 13.24
C GLN A 542 -5.55 22.25 14.18
N ASN A 543 -4.83 22.21 15.29
CA ASN A 543 -4.84 21.10 16.25
C ASN A 543 -4.86 21.64 17.68
N GLY A 544 -5.96 21.41 18.39
CA GLY A 544 -6.15 21.86 19.77
C GLY A 544 -6.28 20.69 20.73
N TRP A 545 -5.54 20.75 21.83
CA TRP A 545 -5.59 19.74 22.90
C TRP A 545 -5.84 20.37 24.26
N PHE A 546 -6.64 19.69 25.07
CA PHE A 546 -6.58 19.79 26.53
C PHE A 546 -6.74 18.40 27.13
N ILE A 547 -5.73 17.96 27.86
CA ILE A 547 -5.69 16.65 28.51
C ILE A 547 -5.38 16.82 29.99
N GLY A 548 -5.85 15.91 30.83
CA GLY A 548 -5.63 16.02 32.26
C GLY A 548 -6.48 15.08 33.09
N TYR A 549 -6.61 15.40 34.37
CA TYR A 549 -7.49 14.70 35.28
C TYR A 549 -8.03 15.63 36.37
N VAL A 550 -9.17 15.24 36.95
CA VAL A 550 -9.79 15.89 38.10
C VAL A 550 -9.79 14.93 39.27
N GLU A 551 -9.23 15.36 40.40
CA GLU A 551 -9.41 14.69 41.68
C GLU A 551 -10.67 15.26 42.34
N HIS A 552 -11.73 14.44 42.41
CA HIS A 552 -13.04 14.84 42.94
C HIS A 552 -13.46 13.87 44.05
N LYS A 553 -13.36 14.34 45.30
CA LYS A 553 -13.65 13.56 46.51
C LYS A 553 -12.83 12.25 46.55
N GLU A 554 -13.48 11.10 46.43
CA GLU A 554 -12.86 9.77 46.42
C GLU A 554 -12.75 9.15 45.01
N ASN A 555 -12.86 9.97 43.95
CA ASN A 555 -12.73 9.51 42.57
C ASN A 555 -11.78 10.40 41.78
N THR A 556 -11.17 9.83 40.75
CA THR A 556 -10.32 10.54 39.81
C THR A 556 -10.85 10.32 38.40
N TYR A 557 -11.06 11.41 37.66
CA TYR A 557 -11.55 11.37 36.28
C TYR A 557 -10.46 11.83 35.34
N PHE A 558 -10.08 11.00 34.37
CA PHE A 558 -9.07 11.31 33.37
C PHE A 558 -9.75 11.73 32.08
N PHE A 559 -9.24 12.77 31.42
CA PHE A 559 -9.86 13.28 30.20
C PHE A 559 -8.85 13.67 29.12
N ALA A 560 -9.32 13.62 27.87
CA ALA A 560 -8.65 14.22 26.73
C ALA A 560 -9.68 14.80 25.77
N THR A 561 -9.48 16.06 25.39
CA THR A 561 -10.23 16.74 24.33
C THR A 561 -9.27 17.08 23.20
N ASN A 562 -9.64 16.68 21.98
CA ASN A 562 -8.98 17.12 20.76
C ASN A 562 -9.98 17.81 19.82
N ILE A 563 -9.55 18.90 19.19
CA ILE A 563 -10.31 19.63 18.17
C ILE A 563 -9.43 19.94 16.96
N GLN A 564 -10.02 19.83 15.77
CA GLN A 564 -9.41 20.02 14.46
C GLN A 564 -10.39 20.74 13.50
N GLU A 565 -9.89 21.21 12.35
CA GLU A 565 -10.70 21.72 11.22
C GLU A 565 -11.63 22.92 11.49
N GLY A 566 -11.37 23.72 12.53
CA GLY A 566 -12.13 24.94 12.85
C GLY A 566 -11.24 26.16 13.08
N ASP A 567 -11.83 27.35 12.94
CA ASP A 567 -11.15 28.61 13.27
C ASP A 567 -10.70 28.56 14.74
N ASN A 568 -9.41 28.80 14.99
CA ASN A 568 -8.82 28.74 16.33
C ASN A 568 -8.92 27.37 17.02
N SER A 569 -8.69 26.27 16.30
CA SER A 569 -8.42 24.94 16.89
C SER A 569 -7.13 24.96 17.71
N ASN A 570 -7.23 25.45 18.95
CA ASN A 570 -6.11 25.62 19.87
C ASN A 570 -6.45 25.06 21.25
N GLY A 571 -5.43 24.88 22.09
CA GLY A 571 -5.61 24.28 23.41
C GLY A 571 -6.48 25.09 24.37
N SER A 572 -6.60 26.41 24.19
CA SER A 572 -7.50 27.23 25.02
C SER A 572 -8.97 26.97 24.67
N THR A 573 -9.29 26.80 23.39
CA THR A 573 -10.64 26.40 22.96
C THR A 573 -10.96 24.98 23.42
N ALA A 574 -10.03 24.03 23.25
CA ALA A 574 -10.20 22.67 23.76
C ALA A 574 -10.46 22.66 25.27
N ALA A 575 -9.71 23.45 26.05
CA ALA A 575 -9.92 23.56 27.49
C ALA A 575 -11.30 24.13 27.85
N LYS A 576 -11.81 25.13 27.12
CA LYS A 576 -13.16 25.67 27.35
C LYS A 576 -14.24 24.61 27.13
N ILE A 577 -14.13 23.83 26.06
CA ILE A 577 -15.04 22.71 25.75
C ILE A 577 -14.99 21.69 26.89
N THR A 578 -13.80 21.24 27.28
CA THR A 578 -13.62 20.29 28.38
C THR A 578 -14.25 20.78 29.69
N LEU A 579 -13.98 22.01 30.09
CA LEU A 579 -14.50 22.57 31.34
C LEU A 579 -16.03 22.69 31.32
N ALA A 580 -16.63 22.97 30.16
CA ALA A 580 -18.08 23.02 30.03
C ALA A 580 -18.71 21.62 30.21
N ILE A 581 -18.12 20.59 29.62
CA ILE A 581 -18.56 19.19 29.76
C ILE A 581 -18.34 18.68 31.20
N LEU A 582 -17.18 18.95 31.80
CA LEU A 582 -16.91 18.57 33.20
C LEU A 582 -17.89 19.22 34.18
N LYS A 583 -18.28 20.47 33.92
CA LYS A 583 -19.27 21.20 34.72
C LYS A 583 -20.67 20.60 34.56
N GLU A 584 -21.08 20.28 33.33
CA GLU A 584 -22.36 19.59 33.08
C GLU A 584 -22.43 18.26 33.82
N LYS A 585 -21.32 17.49 33.83
CA LYS A 585 -21.20 16.23 34.57
C LYS A 585 -21.04 16.38 36.08
N GLY A 586 -20.93 17.60 36.60
CA GLY A 586 -20.72 17.87 38.03
C GLY A 586 -19.38 17.39 38.57
N ILE A 587 -18.35 17.30 37.72
CA ILE A 587 -17.00 16.83 38.08
C ILE A 587 -16.10 18.00 38.52
N TYR A 588 -16.16 19.14 37.82
CA TYR A 588 -15.36 20.35 38.09
C TYR A 588 -16.15 21.60 37.69
#